data_AF-A0A836D0F3-F1
#
_entry.id   AF-A0A836D0F3-F1
#
_cell.length_a   1.000
_cell.length_b   1.000
_cell.length_c   1.000
_cell.angle_alpha   90.00
_cell.angle_beta   90.00
_cell.angle_gamma   90.00
#
_symmetry.space_group_name_H-M   'P 1'
#
loop_
_entity.id
_entity.type
_entity.pdbx_description
1 polymer ?
#
loop_
_entity_poly.entity_id
_entity_poly.type
_entity_poly.pdbx_seq_one_letter_code
_entity_poly.pdbx_strand_id
1 'polypeptide(L)'
;MITIHLPSPVTVQKYHCEVLYEGPPGDEAAIGIKSCDSKGPLMMYTSKMVPTSDKGRFYAFGQVFSGVVYTGLMVCIMGPNSGEKEDLYLKPIQRTILMMGCYVEPIEDVSCGNIMGLVGVDQFLVKTDTITTFEHSHNTWVIKFSVSPVVRVIVEAKNPASLPKLVEGLKQLAKSDPMVQCTSEESREHIIMGVWGIALGDLPQGRGGPCLHPHQEKSDPVVSYQKTVSE
;
A
#
# COMPACT_ATOMS: atom_id res chain seq x y z
N MET A 1 -13.75 5.13 -27.28
CA MET A 1 -13.73 6.12 -26.18
C MET A 1 -12.45 6.01 -25.36
N ILE A 2 -12.18 4.89 -24.69
CA ILE A 2 -10.97 4.69 -23.85
C ILE A 2 -9.67 4.88 -24.64
N THR A 3 -9.45 4.13 -25.72
CA THR A 3 -8.22 4.19 -26.54
C THR A 3 -7.99 5.50 -27.28
N ILE A 4 -9.03 6.33 -27.42
CA ILE A 4 -8.99 7.59 -28.17
C ILE A 4 -8.71 8.77 -27.25
N HIS A 5 -9.25 8.75 -26.03
CA HIS A 5 -9.17 9.87 -25.09
C HIS A 5 -8.20 9.64 -23.93
N LEU A 6 -7.93 8.39 -23.54
CA LEU A 6 -6.96 8.11 -22.50
C LEU A 6 -5.57 7.95 -23.12
N PRO A 7 -4.61 8.80 -22.73
CA PRO A 7 -3.24 8.72 -23.22
C PRO A 7 -2.53 7.45 -22.74
N SER A 8 -1.53 7.02 -23.51
CA SER A 8 -0.65 5.91 -23.14
C SER A 8 0.27 6.29 -21.96
N PRO A 9 0.78 5.31 -21.18
CA PRO A 9 1.75 5.58 -20.11
C PRO A 9 2.97 6.38 -20.59
N VAL A 10 3.46 6.13 -21.80
CA VAL A 10 4.58 6.85 -22.42
C VAL A 10 4.27 8.34 -22.61
N THR A 11 3.01 8.68 -22.87
CA THR A 11 2.57 10.07 -22.98
C THR A 11 2.31 10.69 -21.61
N VAL A 12 1.65 9.95 -20.71
CA VAL A 12 1.26 10.41 -19.37
C VAL A 12 2.47 10.72 -18.49
N GLN A 13 3.43 9.81 -18.44
CA GLN A 13 4.53 9.90 -17.51
C GLN A 13 5.44 11.12 -17.77
N LYS A 14 5.47 11.65 -19.00
CA LYS A 14 6.23 12.87 -19.34
C LYS A 14 5.84 14.08 -18.51
N TYR A 15 4.54 14.30 -18.32
CA TYR A 15 4.02 15.44 -17.56
C TYR A 15 3.61 15.04 -16.13
N HIS A 16 3.40 13.75 -15.84
CA HIS A 16 3.14 13.28 -14.47
C HIS A 16 4.41 13.07 -13.64
N CYS A 17 5.60 12.92 -14.24
CA CYS A 17 6.83 12.68 -13.47
C CYS A 17 7.08 13.75 -12.41
N GLU A 18 6.74 15.01 -12.68
CA GLU A 18 6.90 16.13 -11.73
C GLU A 18 6.00 15.99 -10.48
N VAL A 19 4.86 15.32 -10.63
CA VAL A 19 3.93 15.05 -9.54
C VAL A 19 4.26 13.72 -8.85
N LEU A 20 4.81 12.77 -9.61
CA LEU A 20 5.11 11.43 -9.11
C LEU A 20 6.43 11.36 -8.35
N TYR A 21 7.48 12.04 -8.78
CA TYR A 21 8.82 11.90 -8.20
C TYR A 21 9.18 13.09 -7.31
N GLU A 22 9.58 12.85 -6.05
CA GLU A 22 10.01 13.92 -5.13
C GLU A 22 11.45 14.38 -5.37
N GLY A 23 12.25 13.57 -6.06
CA GLY A 23 13.65 13.86 -6.34
C GLY A 23 13.87 14.88 -7.45
N PRO A 24 15.15 15.22 -7.73
CA PRO A 24 15.48 16.19 -8.76
C PRO A 24 15.06 15.68 -10.16
N PRO A 25 14.50 16.55 -11.01
CA PRO A 25 13.90 16.14 -12.29
C PRO A 25 14.91 15.70 -13.36
N GLY A 26 16.21 15.87 -13.10
CA GLY A 26 17.32 15.46 -13.97
C GLY A 26 18.02 14.18 -13.51
N ASP A 27 17.51 13.51 -12.48
CA ASP A 27 18.02 12.23 -12.01
C ASP A 27 17.74 11.09 -13.02
N GLU A 28 18.55 10.04 -13.01
CA GLU A 28 18.36 8.87 -13.89
C GLU A 28 16.99 8.21 -13.66
N ALA A 29 16.54 8.16 -12.39
CA ALA A 29 15.21 7.68 -12.04
C ALA A 29 14.09 8.56 -12.63
N ALA A 30 14.23 9.89 -12.54
CA ALA A 30 13.25 10.82 -13.10
C ALA A 30 13.20 10.77 -14.63
N ILE A 31 14.37 10.65 -15.28
CA ILE A 31 14.48 10.51 -16.73
C ILE A 31 13.84 9.19 -17.18
N GLY A 32 14.13 8.08 -16.48
CA GLY A 32 13.55 6.77 -16.75
C GLY A 32 12.01 6.76 -16.62
N ILE A 33 11.48 7.45 -15.60
CA ILE A 33 10.03 7.65 -15.45
C ILE A 33 9.48 8.48 -16.62
N LYS A 34 10.10 9.61 -16.98
CA LYS A 34 9.61 10.46 -18.09
C LYS A 34 9.59 9.75 -19.44
N SER A 35 10.59 8.92 -19.70
CA SER A 35 10.74 8.20 -20.96
C SER A 35 9.99 6.87 -20.99
N CYS A 36 9.51 6.37 -19.85
CA CYS A 36 8.98 5.01 -19.70
C CYS A 36 9.98 3.97 -20.24
N ASP A 37 11.26 4.08 -19.83
CA ASP A 37 12.32 3.22 -20.37
C ASP A 37 12.44 1.90 -19.60
N SER A 38 12.26 0.79 -20.31
CA SER A 38 12.47 -0.57 -19.80
C SER A 38 13.92 -0.86 -19.40
N LYS A 39 14.90 -0.14 -19.94
CA LYS A 39 16.33 -0.34 -19.64
C LYS A 39 16.85 0.57 -18.53
N GLY A 40 16.02 1.50 -18.08
CA GLY A 40 16.35 2.42 -17.00
C GLY A 40 16.38 1.74 -15.62
N PRO A 41 16.69 2.51 -14.56
CA PRO A 41 16.56 2.02 -13.20
C PRO A 41 15.11 1.62 -12.92
N LEU A 42 14.93 0.56 -12.14
CA LEU A 42 13.60 0.16 -11.71
C LEU A 42 13.00 1.25 -10.85
N MET A 43 11.79 1.69 -11.20
CA MET A 43 10.95 2.53 -10.35
C MET A 43 9.54 1.95 -10.35
N MET A 44 9.11 1.42 -9.22
CA MET A 44 7.76 0.91 -9.02
C MET A 44 7.13 1.57 -7.80
N TYR A 45 5.85 1.92 -7.93
CA TYR A 45 5.05 2.42 -6.83
C TYR A 45 4.03 1.37 -6.40
N THR A 46 4.07 0.98 -5.13
CA THR A 46 3.06 0.10 -4.53
C THR A 46 1.88 0.94 -4.05
N SER A 47 0.69 0.65 -4.57
CA SER A 47 -0.53 1.41 -4.28
C SER A 47 -1.39 0.79 -3.17
N LYS A 48 -1.46 -0.54 -3.12
CA LYS A 48 -2.28 -1.28 -2.14
C LYS A 48 -1.71 -2.67 -1.88
N MET A 49 -1.90 -3.16 -0.66
CA MET A 49 -1.66 -4.56 -0.32
C MET A 49 -2.96 -5.35 -0.53
N VAL A 50 -2.92 -6.33 -1.44
CA VAL A 50 -4.07 -7.21 -1.73
C VAL A 50 -3.94 -8.49 -0.89
N PRO A 51 -4.94 -8.84 -0.08
CA PRO A 51 -4.88 -10.06 0.72
C PRO A 51 -4.91 -11.30 -0.18
N THR A 52 -4.09 -12.29 0.18
CA THR A 52 -4.06 -13.59 -0.50
C THR A 52 -5.05 -14.56 0.15
N SER A 53 -5.37 -15.66 -0.53
CA SER A 53 -6.05 -16.82 0.08
C SER A 53 -5.25 -17.42 1.25
N ASP A 54 -3.93 -17.29 1.19
CA ASP A 54 -3.01 -17.70 2.24
C ASP A 54 -3.04 -16.70 3.41
N LYS A 55 -3.34 -17.21 4.61
CA LYS A 55 -3.47 -16.40 5.82
C LYS A 55 -2.18 -15.64 6.10
N GLY A 56 -2.29 -14.33 6.26
CA GLY A 56 -1.21 -13.44 6.68
C GLY A 56 -0.25 -13.00 5.58
N ARG A 57 -0.47 -13.41 4.32
CA ARG A 57 0.34 -12.95 3.18
C ARG A 57 -0.42 -11.98 2.31
N PHE A 58 0.28 -10.94 1.88
CA PHE A 58 -0.25 -9.92 0.99
C PHE A 58 0.56 -9.85 -0.28
N TYR A 59 -0.14 -9.54 -1.36
CA TYR A 59 0.47 -9.13 -2.61
C TYR A 59 0.62 -7.62 -2.62
N ALA A 60 1.81 -7.13 -2.91
CA ALA A 60 2.03 -5.70 -3.13
C ALA A 60 1.60 -5.36 -4.55
N PHE A 61 0.50 -4.65 -4.70
CA PHE A 61 -0.06 -4.27 -5.99
C PHE A 61 0.39 -2.87 -6.38
N GLY A 62 0.99 -2.75 -7.56
CA GLY A 62 1.62 -1.49 -7.97
C GLY A 62 1.88 -1.39 -9.46
N GLN A 63 2.29 -0.19 -9.87
CA GLN A 63 2.65 0.10 -11.25
C GLN A 63 4.16 0.27 -11.37
N VAL A 64 4.75 -0.31 -12.41
CA VAL A 64 6.13 -0.09 -12.80
C VAL A 64 6.18 1.15 -13.69
N PHE A 65 6.91 2.18 -13.30
CA PHE A 65 7.08 3.41 -14.08
C PHE A 65 8.33 3.37 -14.97
N SER A 66 9.41 2.77 -14.49
CA SER A 66 10.70 2.65 -15.20
C SER A 66 11.33 1.29 -14.91
N GLY A 67 12.12 0.78 -15.84
CA GLY A 67 12.84 -0.48 -15.72
C GLY A 67 11.96 -1.72 -15.92
N VAL A 68 12.52 -2.87 -15.56
CA VAL A 68 11.87 -4.19 -15.62
C VAL A 68 12.01 -4.86 -14.26
N VAL A 69 10.92 -5.45 -13.79
CA VAL A 69 10.92 -6.28 -12.59
C VAL A 69 10.91 -7.73 -12.99
N TYR A 70 11.75 -8.55 -12.35
CA TYR A 70 11.75 -10.00 -12.56
C TYR A 70 11.94 -10.74 -11.24
N THR A 71 11.60 -12.02 -11.26
CA THR A 71 11.73 -12.91 -10.10
C THR A 71 13.21 -13.05 -9.68
N GLY A 72 13.51 -12.84 -8.40
CA GLY A 72 14.85 -12.90 -7.84
C GLY A 72 15.65 -11.59 -7.91
N LEU A 73 15.09 -10.54 -8.53
CA LEU A 73 15.73 -9.22 -8.57
C LEU A 73 15.89 -8.65 -7.15
N MET A 74 17.10 -8.21 -6.82
CA MET A 74 17.38 -7.46 -5.59
C MET A 74 16.86 -6.04 -5.75
N VAL A 75 15.94 -5.65 -4.87
CA VAL A 75 15.34 -4.31 -4.88
C VAL A 75 15.48 -3.63 -3.53
N CYS A 76 15.59 -2.32 -3.57
CA CYS A 76 15.46 -1.43 -2.43
C CYS A 76 13.99 -1.06 -2.26
N ILE A 77 13.44 -1.35 -1.09
CA ILE A 77 12.09 -0.96 -0.67
C ILE A 77 12.26 0.27 0.22
N MET A 78 11.67 1.38 -0.21
CA MET A 78 11.73 2.66 0.50
C MET A 78 10.38 2.96 1.13
N GLY A 79 10.40 3.10 2.47
CA GLY A 79 9.24 3.51 3.26
C GLY A 79 8.80 4.96 2.98
N PRO A 80 7.58 5.36 3.36
CA PRO A 80 7.01 6.68 3.04
C PRO A 80 7.77 7.87 3.64
N ASN A 81 8.56 7.67 4.71
CA ASN A 81 9.32 8.73 5.39
C ASN A 81 10.82 8.64 5.07
N SER A 82 11.21 8.57 3.80
CA SER A 82 12.60 8.35 3.35
C SER A 82 13.56 9.56 3.55
N GLY A 83 13.48 10.24 4.70
CA GLY A 83 14.47 11.23 5.13
C GLY A 83 15.64 10.60 5.90
N GLU A 84 15.44 9.42 6.48
CA GLU A 84 16.41 8.72 7.31
C GLU A 84 16.68 7.32 6.75
N LYS A 85 17.92 6.83 6.84
CA LYS A 85 18.35 5.51 6.32
C LYS A 85 17.65 4.31 6.98
N GLU A 86 16.78 4.55 7.96
CA GLU A 86 16.14 3.52 8.77
C GLU A 86 15.02 2.78 8.03
N ASP A 87 14.44 3.38 6.99
CA ASP A 87 13.32 2.80 6.21
C ASP A 87 13.73 2.23 4.85
N LEU A 88 15.01 1.84 4.70
CA LEU A 88 15.54 1.22 3.47
C LEU A 88 15.77 -0.28 3.65
N TYR A 89 15.00 -1.10 2.91
CA TYR A 89 15.14 -2.56 2.95
C TYR A 89 15.61 -3.10 1.62
N LEU A 90 16.79 -3.73 1.60
CA LEU A 90 17.31 -4.46 0.45
C LEU A 90 16.88 -5.92 0.52
N LYS A 91 15.99 -6.33 -0.40
CA LYS A 91 15.45 -7.70 -0.43
C LYS A 91 15.23 -8.19 -1.87
N PRO A 92 15.40 -9.50 -2.12
CA PRO A 92 15.05 -10.09 -3.39
C PRO A 92 13.53 -10.26 -3.51
N ILE A 93 13.00 -10.00 -4.70
CA ILE A 93 11.61 -10.31 -5.04
C ILE A 93 11.44 -11.82 -5.17
N GLN A 94 10.49 -12.41 -4.45
CA GLN A 94 10.29 -13.87 -4.50
C GLN A 94 9.57 -14.32 -5.77
N ARG A 95 8.50 -13.62 -6.15
CA ARG A 95 7.71 -13.88 -7.36
C ARG A 95 7.01 -12.62 -7.83
N THR A 96 6.93 -12.47 -9.14
CA THR A 96 6.09 -11.52 -9.86
C THR A 96 4.80 -12.20 -10.30
N ILE A 97 3.65 -11.54 -10.11
CA ILE A 97 2.34 -12.07 -10.47
C ILE A 97 1.53 -11.03 -11.25
N LEU A 98 0.72 -11.51 -12.19
CA LEU A 98 -0.31 -10.75 -12.85
C LEU A 98 -1.66 -11.03 -12.18
N MET A 99 -2.31 -9.95 -11.77
CA MET A 99 -3.61 -9.98 -11.10
C MET A 99 -4.73 -9.88 -12.14
N MET A 100 -5.44 -10.98 -12.38
CA MET A 100 -6.62 -11.05 -13.24
C MET A 100 -7.89 -11.18 -12.39
N GLY A 101 -8.19 -10.12 -11.62
CA GLY A 101 -9.32 -10.10 -10.71
C GLY A 101 -9.12 -11.07 -9.54
N CYS A 102 -9.85 -12.19 -9.53
CA CYS A 102 -9.73 -13.23 -8.51
C CYS A 102 -8.63 -14.26 -8.81
N TYR A 103 -8.11 -14.28 -10.03
CA TYR A 103 -7.06 -15.20 -10.45
C TYR A 103 -5.71 -14.50 -10.44
N VAL A 104 -4.68 -15.24 -10.07
CA VAL A 104 -3.28 -14.79 -10.08
C VAL A 104 -2.48 -15.72 -10.96
N GLU A 105 -1.72 -15.14 -11.88
CA GLU A 105 -0.85 -15.87 -12.79
C GLU A 105 0.61 -15.46 -12.53
N PRO A 106 1.53 -16.40 -12.23
CA PRO A 106 2.93 -16.06 -12.08
C PRO A 106 3.54 -15.69 -13.44
N ILE A 107 4.28 -14.58 -13.48
CA ILE A 107 5.00 -14.11 -14.68
C ILE A 107 6.48 -13.96 -14.31
N GLU A 108 7.38 -14.20 -15.26
CA GLU A 108 8.83 -14.10 -15.04
C GLU A 108 9.30 -12.65 -14.91
N ASP A 109 8.86 -11.79 -15.84
CA ASP A 109 9.25 -10.40 -15.95
C ASP A 109 8.09 -9.46 -16.33
N VAL A 110 8.16 -8.20 -15.86
CA VAL A 110 7.18 -7.15 -16.16
C VAL A 110 7.90 -5.85 -16.46
N SER A 111 7.64 -5.29 -17.64
CA SER A 111 8.21 -4.01 -18.09
C SER A 111 7.42 -2.80 -17.61
N CYS A 112 8.08 -1.63 -17.66
CA CYS A 112 7.52 -0.32 -17.38
C CYS A 112 6.19 -0.03 -18.11
N GLY A 113 5.33 0.74 -17.45
CA GLY A 113 3.97 1.08 -17.89
C GLY A 113 2.90 0.11 -17.38
N ASN A 114 3.29 -1.11 -17.01
CA ASN A 114 2.35 -2.16 -16.58
C ASN A 114 2.10 -2.17 -15.07
N ILE A 115 0.97 -2.76 -14.70
CA ILE A 115 0.55 -2.97 -13.32
C ILE A 115 0.75 -4.45 -12.98
N MET A 116 1.30 -4.74 -11.82
CA MET A 116 1.56 -6.11 -11.38
C MET A 116 1.52 -6.23 -9.85
N GLY A 117 1.52 -7.49 -9.39
CA GLY A 117 1.63 -7.85 -7.98
C GLY A 117 3.00 -8.45 -7.67
N LEU A 118 3.54 -8.11 -6.49
CA LEU A 118 4.75 -8.70 -5.95
C LEU A 118 4.46 -9.57 -4.73
N VAL A 119 5.22 -10.67 -4.64
CA VAL A 119 5.21 -11.60 -3.51
C VAL A 119 6.55 -11.52 -2.78
N GLY A 120 6.51 -11.54 -1.44
CA GLY A 120 7.70 -11.58 -0.58
C GLY A 120 8.22 -10.22 -0.10
N VAL A 121 7.48 -9.15 -0.38
CA VAL A 121 7.79 -7.78 0.05
C VAL A 121 6.86 -7.28 1.19
N ASP A 122 5.86 -8.08 1.55
CA ASP A 122 4.78 -7.76 2.49
C ASP A 122 5.20 -7.46 3.93
N GLN A 123 6.35 -7.97 4.36
CA GLN A 123 6.87 -7.75 5.70
C GLN A 123 7.42 -6.34 5.89
N PHE A 124 7.99 -5.77 4.83
CA PHE A 124 8.67 -4.47 4.84
C PHE A 124 7.76 -3.32 4.42
N LEU A 125 6.70 -3.67 3.69
CA LEU A 125 5.69 -2.73 3.22
C LEU A 125 4.59 -2.54 4.26
N VAL A 126 4.19 -1.29 4.47
CA VAL A 126 3.07 -0.96 5.37
C VAL A 126 1.83 -0.57 4.56
N LYS A 127 1.94 0.37 3.62
CA LYS A 127 0.79 0.85 2.83
C LYS A 127 1.19 1.17 1.40
N THR A 128 2.10 2.11 1.27
CA THR A 128 2.52 2.69 0.00
C THR A 128 4.00 2.97 0.12
N ASP A 129 4.76 2.38 -0.78
CA ASP A 129 6.21 2.39 -0.71
C ASP A 129 6.74 2.40 -2.15
N THR A 130 7.95 2.93 -2.30
CA THR A 130 8.64 2.97 -3.59
C THR A 130 9.62 1.81 -3.65
N ILE A 131 9.61 1.05 -4.73
CA ILE A 131 10.53 -0.05 -4.97
C ILE A 131 11.44 0.34 -6.12
N THR A 132 12.75 0.24 -5.91
CA THR A 132 13.75 0.69 -6.88
C THR A 132 15.04 -0.11 -6.83
N THR A 133 15.80 -0.08 -7.92
CA THR A 133 17.18 -0.61 -7.97
C THR A 133 18.23 0.48 -7.83
N PHE A 134 17.83 1.76 -7.80
CA PHE A 134 18.76 2.88 -7.75
C PHE A 134 19.05 3.28 -6.31
N GLU A 135 20.33 3.35 -5.91
CA GLU A 135 20.71 3.61 -4.51
C GLU A 135 20.49 5.06 -4.07
N HIS A 136 20.53 6.01 -5.00
CA HIS A 136 20.30 7.43 -4.76
C HIS A 136 18.87 7.87 -5.10
N SER A 137 17.95 6.93 -5.20
CA SER A 137 16.55 7.22 -5.54
C SER A 137 15.86 7.98 -4.43
N HIS A 138 14.99 8.89 -4.84
CA HIS A 138 14.04 9.53 -3.94
C HIS A 138 12.70 8.81 -3.96
N ASN A 139 11.90 9.07 -2.94
CA ASN A 139 10.55 8.54 -2.88
C ASN A 139 9.67 9.06 -4.01
N THR A 140 8.74 8.20 -4.42
CA THR A 140 7.58 8.60 -5.19
C THR A 140 6.57 9.26 -4.24
N TRP A 141 5.88 10.29 -4.70
CA TRP A 141 4.83 10.98 -3.96
C TRP A 141 3.83 9.99 -3.38
N VAL A 142 3.64 10.07 -2.06
CA VAL A 142 2.61 9.31 -1.37
C VAL A 142 1.25 9.91 -1.72
N ILE A 143 0.36 9.09 -2.28
CA ILE A 143 -1.00 9.50 -2.64
C ILE A 143 -1.73 9.98 -1.37
N LYS A 144 -2.11 11.26 -1.37
CA LYS A 144 -2.97 11.84 -0.33
C LYS A 144 -4.42 11.58 -0.70
N PHE A 145 -5.12 10.83 0.15
CA PHE A 145 -6.56 10.69 0.03
C PHE A 145 -7.22 12.03 0.37
N SER A 146 -8.13 12.51 -0.47
CA SER A 146 -8.87 13.77 -0.25
C SER A 146 -9.78 13.72 0.98
N VAL A 147 -10.01 12.53 1.53
CA VAL A 147 -10.95 12.24 2.60
C VAL A 147 -10.21 11.69 3.80
N SER A 148 -10.38 12.35 4.95
CA SER A 148 -9.84 11.89 6.23
C SER A 148 -10.78 10.86 6.88
N PRO A 149 -10.24 9.82 7.54
CA PRO A 149 -11.06 8.90 8.32
C PRO A 149 -11.61 9.61 9.58
N VAL A 150 -12.92 9.85 9.59
CA VAL A 150 -13.60 10.62 10.66
C VAL A 150 -14.27 9.74 11.70
N VAL A 151 -14.69 8.54 11.32
CA VAL A 151 -15.46 7.62 12.16
C VAL A 151 -14.51 6.75 12.95
N ARG A 152 -14.72 6.70 14.27
CA ARG A 152 -13.96 5.89 15.21
C ARG A 152 -14.85 4.81 15.80
N VAL A 153 -14.34 3.59 15.88
CA VAL A 153 -14.97 2.47 16.55
C VAL A 153 -13.95 1.84 17.48
N ILE A 154 -14.33 1.64 18.73
CA ILE A 154 -13.51 0.91 19.71
C ILE A 154 -13.82 -0.57 19.54
N VAL A 155 -12.77 -1.38 19.46
CA VAL A 155 -12.86 -2.83 19.32
C VAL A 155 -12.16 -3.49 20.49
N GLU A 156 -12.90 -4.30 21.22
CA GLU A 156 -12.40 -5.06 22.35
C GLU A 156 -12.54 -6.56 22.12
N ALA A 157 -11.59 -7.33 22.65
CA ALA A 157 -11.65 -8.79 22.60
C ALA A 157 -12.51 -9.30 23.76
N LYS A 158 -13.59 -10.04 23.46
CA LYS A 158 -14.44 -10.67 24.50
C LYS A 158 -13.65 -11.62 25.40
N ASN A 159 -12.67 -12.31 24.82
CA ASN A 159 -11.79 -13.23 25.52
C ASN A 159 -10.36 -12.69 25.56
N PRO A 160 -9.72 -12.59 26.73
CA PRO A 160 -8.35 -12.06 26.85
C PRO A 160 -7.33 -12.95 26.11
N ALA A 161 -7.59 -14.26 26.00
CA ALA A 161 -6.75 -15.18 25.25
C ALA A 161 -6.73 -14.92 23.72
N SER A 162 -7.71 -14.17 23.20
CA SER A 162 -7.83 -13.85 21.77
C SER A 162 -7.26 -12.49 21.38
N LEU A 163 -6.80 -11.70 22.35
CA LEU A 163 -6.17 -10.39 22.14
C LEU A 163 -5.00 -10.40 21.13
N PRO A 164 -4.05 -11.36 21.14
CA PRO A 164 -2.98 -11.36 20.14
C PRO A 164 -3.50 -11.53 18.70
N LYS A 165 -4.58 -12.31 18.52
CA LYS A 165 -5.23 -12.50 17.22
C LYS A 165 -5.94 -11.23 16.75
N LEU A 166 -6.55 -10.48 17.68
CA LEU A 166 -7.14 -9.17 17.38
C LEU A 166 -6.07 -8.18 16.91
N VAL A 167 -4.95 -8.08 17.63
CA VAL A 167 -3.86 -7.17 17.27
C VAL A 167 -3.26 -7.53 15.90
N GLU A 168 -3.09 -8.82 15.61
CA GLU A 168 -2.65 -9.28 14.29
C GLU A 168 -3.66 -8.94 13.18
N GLY A 169 -4.96 -9.16 13.43
CA GLY A 169 -6.03 -8.79 12.50
C GLY A 169 -6.10 -7.29 12.23
N LEU A 170 -5.90 -6.45 13.26
CA LEU A 170 -5.85 -5.00 13.12
C LEU A 170 -4.65 -4.54 12.28
N LYS A 171 -3.47 -5.14 12.49
CA LYS A 171 -2.29 -4.87 11.65
C LYS A 171 -2.55 -5.25 10.20
N GLN A 172 -3.20 -6.38 9.96
CA GLN A 172 -3.57 -6.83 8.62
C GLN A 172 -4.58 -5.89 7.94
N LEU A 173 -5.57 -5.39 8.68
CA LEU A 173 -6.56 -4.44 8.20
C LEU A 173 -5.91 -3.08 7.84
N ALA A 174 -5.02 -2.59 8.69
CA ALA A 174 -4.29 -1.35 8.44
C ALA A 174 -3.37 -1.44 7.20
N LYS A 175 -2.87 -2.65 6.89
CA LYS A 175 -2.10 -2.91 5.66
C LYS A 175 -2.99 -3.04 4.43
N SER A 176 -4.15 -3.69 4.55
CA SER A 176 -5.04 -3.93 3.41
C SER A 176 -5.64 -2.64 2.87
N ASP A 177 -6.12 -1.75 3.75
CA ASP A 177 -6.83 -0.55 3.31
C ASP A 177 -6.10 0.73 3.71
N PRO A 178 -5.69 1.57 2.74
CA PRO A 178 -4.86 2.73 3.02
C PRO A 178 -5.60 3.79 3.87
N MET A 179 -6.92 3.82 3.76
CA MET A 179 -7.80 4.73 4.51
C MET A 179 -8.07 4.30 5.96
N VAL A 180 -7.78 3.05 6.31
CA VAL A 180 -7.98 2.56 7.68
C VAL A 180 -6.76 2.91 8.51
N GLN A 181 -7.00 3.47 9.69
CA GLN A 181 -5.97 3.72 10.69
C GLN A 181 -6.35 2.97 11.96
N CYS A 182 -5.44 2.13 12.45
CA CYS A 182 -5.61 1.39 13.68
C CYS A 182 -4.61 1.92 14.70
N THR A 183 -5.11 2.49 15.80
CA THR A 183 -4.29 3.01 16.89
C THR A 183 -4.64 2.25 18.17
N SER A 184 -3.61 1.79 18.88
CA SER A 184 -3.76 1.28 20.24
C SER A 184 -3.48 2.40 21.22
N GLU A 185 -4.42 2.70 22.10
CA GLU A 185 -4.26 3.70 23.15
C GLU A 185 -3.76 3.03 24.44
N GLU A 186 -3.11 3.80 25.32
CA GLU A 186 -2.54 3.30 26.59
C GLU A 186 -3.61 2.74 27.54
N SER A 187 -4.87 3.14 27.34
CA SER A 187 -6.08 2.62 28.00
C SER A 187 -6.41 1.15 27.67
N ARG A 188 -5.62 0.49 26.80
CA ARG A 188 -5.88 -0.85 26.23
C ARG A 188 -7.06 -0.90 25.25
N GLU A 189 -7.53 0.26 24.81
CA GLU A 189 -8.55 0.36 23.77
C GLU A 189 -7.88 0.28 22.39
N HIS A 190 -8.48 -0.52 21.50
CA HIS A 190 -8.07 -0.56 20.10
C HIS A 190 -9.07 0.24 19.27
N ILE A 191 -8.61 1.35 18.70
CA ILE A 191 -9.44 2.26 17.92
C ILE A 191 -9.21 1.98 16.44
N ILE A 192 -10.29 1.71 15.72
CA ILE A 192 -10.32 1.67 14.25
C ILE A 192 -10.92 2.99 13.77
N MET A 193 -10.15 3.72 12.97
CA MET A 193 -10.60 4.91 12.28
C MET A 193 -10.78 4.63 10.79
N GLY A 194 -11.91 5.04 10.23
CA GLY A 194 -12.20 4.82 8.81
C GLY A 194 -13.29 5.74 8.26
N VAL A 195 -13.62 5.52 7.00
CA VAL A 195 -14.84 6.07 6.39
C VAL A 195 -16.04 5.29 6.91
N TRP A 196 -17.18 5.95 7.05
CA TRP A 196 -18.44 5.41 7.57
C TRP A 196 -18.74 3.97 7.13
N GLY A 197 -18.62 3.63 5.85
CA GLY A 197 -18.89 2.25 5.37
C GLY A 197 -17.89 1.18 5.84
N ILE A 198 -16.59 1.52 5.88
CA ILE A 198 -15.52 0.58 6.28
C ILE A 198 -15.50 0.39 7.80
N ALA A 199 -15.83 1.44 8.57
CA ALA A 199 -15.83 1.40 10.03
C ALA A 199 -17.03 0.64 10.62
N LEU A 200 -18.21 0.68 9.96
CA LEU A 200 -19.47 0.22 10.55
C LEU A 200 -19.94 -1.19 10.14
N GLY A 201 -19.65 -1.65 8.93
CA GLY A 201 -20.29 -2.86 8.41
C GLY A 201 -19.36 -3.75 7.59
N ASP A 202 -18.53 -3.14 6.75
CA ASP A 202 -17.69 -3.85 5.77
C ASP A 202 -16.22 -3.86 6.19
N LEU A 203 -15.91 -4.14 7.47
CA LEU A 203 -14.67 -4.87 7.69
C LEU A 203 -14.82 -6.14 6.85
N PRO A 204 -13.91 -6.43 5.89
CA PRO A 204 -14.05 -7.61 5.08
C PRO A 204 -14.20 -8.79 6.02
N GLN A 205 -15.43 -9.30 6.13
CA GLN A 205 -15.66 -10.69 6.50
C GLN A 205 -15.02 -11.43 5.35
N GLY A 206 -13.69 -11.59 5.45
CA GLY A 206 -12.87 -12.04 4.35
C GLY A 206 -13.54 -13.28 3.80
N ARG A 207 -13.91 -13.25 2.52
CA ARG A 207 -14.29 -14.46 1.80
C ARG A 207 -13.04 -15.36 1.86
N GLY A 208 -12.93 -16.15 2.94
CA GLY A 208 -11.85 -17.10 3.20
C GLY A 208 -10.81 -16.82 4.31
N GLY A 209 -10.97 -15.87 5.24
CA GLY A 209 -9.92 -15.58 6.25
C GLY A 209 -10.41 -15.28 7.69
N PRO A 210 -9.75 -15.77 8.78
CA PRO A 210 -10.29 -15.75 10.16
C PRO A 210 -10.12 -14.40 10.91
N CYS A 211 -9.95 -13.28 10.22
CA CYS A 211 -9.24 -12.16 10.87
C CYS A 211 -10.09 -11.24 11.76
N LEU A 212 -11.43 -11.33 11.76
CA LEU A 212 -12.26 -10.85 12.88
C LEU A 212 -13.38 -11.86 13.16
N HIS A 213 -13.14 -12.75 14.12
CA HIS A 213 -14.12 -13.72 14.61
C HIS A 213 -15.31 -13.02 15.32
N PRO A 214 -16.47 -13.69 15.48
CA PRO A 214 -17.67 -13.21 16.20
C PRO A 214 -17.49 -12.94 17.71
N HIS A 215 -16.24 -12.83 18.19
CA HIS A 215 -15.87 -12.67 19.60
C HIS A 215 -15.28 -11.29 19.91
N GLN A 216 -15.72 -10.25 19.20
CA GLN A 216 -15.38 -8.87 19.49
C GLN A 216 -16.60 -8.11 19.97
N GLU A 217 -16.37 -7.20 20.91
CA GLU A 217 -17.32 -6.16 21.25
C GLU A 217 -16.90 -4.89 20.51
N LYS A 218 -17.88 -4.26 19.86
CA LYS A 218 -17.70 -3.03 19.11
C LYS A 218 -18.52 -1.96 19.81
N SER A 219 -17.91 -0.80 20.06
CA SER A 219 -18.65 0.37 20.51
C SER A 219 -19.50 0.94 19.38
N ASP A 220 -20.45 1.80 19.73
CA ASP A 220 -21.11 2.64 18.75
C ASP A 220 -20.10 3.54 18.02
N PRO A 221 -20.33 3.84 16.74
CA PRO A 221 -19.45 4.70 15.96
C PRO A 221 -19.49 6.13 16.50
N VAL A 222 -18.32 6.69 16.80
CA VAL A 222 -18.17 8.09 17.24
C VAL A 222 -17.46 8.89 16.16
N VAL A 223 -17.92 10.12 15.90
CA VAL A 223 -17.27 11.04 14.96
C VAL A 223 -16.23 11.87 15.69
N SER A 224 -15.07 12.04 15.05
CA SER A 224 -13.99 12.90 15.58
C SER A 224 -14.37 14.37 15.44
N TYR A 225 -14.46 15.10 16.55
CA TYR A 225 -14.63 16.55 16.55
C TYR A 225 -13.27 17.26 16.50
N GLN A 226 -13.20 18.39 15.80
CA GLN A 226 -12.05 19.29 15.85
C GLN A 226 -12.39 20.51 16.72
N LYS A 227 -11.37 21.05 17.40
CA LYS A 227 -11.50 22.28 18.19
C LYS A 227 -11.15 23.47 17.30
N THR A 228 -11.98 24.49 17.33
CA THR A 228 -11.68 25.80 16.75
C THR A 228 -11.79 26.85 17.85
N VAL A 229 -11.05 27.94 17.71
CA VAL A 229 -11.24 29.17 18.48
C VAL A 229 -12.05 30.15 17.64
N SER A 230 -12.96 30.87 18.27
CA SER A 230 -13.66 32.03 17.70
C SER A 230 -13.15 33.26 18.42
N GLU A 231 -12.85 34.33 17.69
CA GLU A 231 -12.52 35.65 18.25
C GLU A 231 -13.73 36.31 18.92
#